data_AF-A0A831KFV9-F1
#
_entry.id   AF-A0A831KFV9-F1
#
_cell.length_a   1.000
_cell.length_b   1.000
_cell.length_c   1.000
_cell.angle_alpha   90.00
_cell.angle_beta   90.00
_cell.angle_gamma   90.00
#
_symmetry.space_group_name_H-M   'P 1'
#
loop_
_entity.id
_entity.type
_entity.pdbx_description
1 polymer ?
#
loop_
_entity_poly.entity_id
_entity_poly.type
_entity_poly.pdbx_seq_one_letter_code
_entity_poly.pdbx_strand_id
1 'polypeptide(L)'
;MLTDENDTIELQTTGEHAPDSKPPLLMESVFERLRYQRVKAALAPGLVVKEVLPQLELPEQVPFAPGKAELAKPESLAGYGILLRKRPYLRLVLTGSYDPVRDRAALLNVLQKEADRQRRAENRRRAEQRRKIAAREKARLAAISAGSSKVVSEKISPGELDRDLQPLPPVQVQVSSAMLQKLARQRLAAVRDYLLRNPALAKQKISAAEKVQTDGALVSISLQPDFNRKKVEKGTPDDT
;
A
#
# COMPACT_ATOMS: atom_id res chain seq x y z
N MET A 1 17.15 -24.37 -20.29
CA MET A 1 17.23 -24.23 -18.83
C MET A 1 18.71 -24.35 -18.50
N LEU A 2 19.33 -23.39 -17.80
CA LEU A 2 20.78 -23.46 -17.51
C LEU A 2 21.09 -23.98 -16.10
N THR A 3 20.13 -23.98 -15.18
CA THR A 3 20.29 -24.52 -13.81
C THR A 3 19.36 -25.70 -13.59
N ASP A 4 19.80 -26.69 -12.82
CA ASP A 4 19.02 -27.86 -12.38
C ASP A 4 18.21 -27.58 -11.10
N GLU A 5 17.65 -28.64 -10.48
CA GLU A 5 16.84 -28.57 -9.25
C GLU A 5 17.64 -28.16 -8.00
N ASN A 6 18.97 -28.15 -8.08
CA ASN A 6 19.90 -27.77 -7.00
C ASN A 6 20.53 -26.38 -7.22
N ASP A 7 20.00 -25.58 -8.15
CA ASP A 7 20.59 -24.33 -8.62
C ASP A 7 22.01 -24.50 -9.20
N THR A 8 22.37 -25.70 -9.66
CA THR A 8 23.66 -26.00 -10.29
C THR A 8 23.58 -25.93 -11.82
N ILE A 9 24.61 -25.34 -12.43
CA ILE A 9 24.78 -25.28 -13.89
C ILE A 9 25.74 -26.39 -14.28
N GLU A 10 25.25 -27.45 -14.90
CA GLU A 10 26.09 -28.48 -15.50
C GLU A 10 26.48 -28.06 -16.92
N LEU A 11 27.76 -27.70 -17.09
CA LEU A 11 28.35 -27.46 -18.39
C LEU A 11 29.08 -28.73 -18.82
N GLN A 12 28.46 -29.53 -19.67
CA GLN A 12 29.12 -30.69 -20.26
C GLN A 12 30.15 -30.22 -21.29
N THR A 13 31.41 -30.59 -21.09
CA THR A 13 32.50 -30.29 -22.01
C THR A 13 32.95 -31.57 -22.72
N THR A 14 32.97 -31.56 -24.04
CA THR A 14 33.54 -32.65 -24.86
C THR A 14 35.05 -32.49 -25.01
N GLY A 15 35.78 -32.47 -23.90
CA GLY A 15 37.25 -32.41 -23.90
C GLY A 15 37.83 -33.51 -23.04
N GLU A 16 38.78 -34.30 -23.57
CA GLU A 16 39.60 -35.22 -22.79
C GLU A 16 40.40 -34.41 -21.76
N HIS A 17 40.00 -34.47 -20.49
CA HIS A 17 40.75 -33.89 -19.39
C HIS A 17 41.18 -35.02 -18.46
N ALA A 18 42.44 -35.03 -18.08
CA ALA A 18 42.94 -35.95 -17.06
C ALA A 18 42.23 -35.65 -15.72
N PRO A 19 41.93 -36.67 -14.89
CA PRO A 19 41.12 -36.54 -13.67
C PRO A 19 41.58 -35.48 -12.65
N ASP A 20 42.81 -34.97 -12.76
CA ASP A 20 43.40 -33.98 -11.84
C ASP A 20 43.95 -32.73 -12.56
N SER A 21 43.56 -32.49 -13.81
CA SER A 21 44.02 -31.32 -14.56
C SER A 21 43.20 -30.07 -14.23
N LYS A 22 43.87 -28.92 -14.09
CA LYS A 22 43.19 -27.62 -13.91
C LYS A 22 42.21 -27.41 -15.07
N PRO A 23 41.02 -26.84 -14.80
CA PRO A 23 40.07 -26.53 -15.85
C PRO A 23 40.74 -25.66 -16.93
N PRO A 24 40.35 -25.80 -18.20
CA PRO A 24 40.96 -25.05 -19.28
C PRO A 24 40.77 -23.55 -19.03
N LEU A 25 41.76 -22.72 -19.37
CA LEU A 25 41.78 -21.27 -19.09
C LEU A 25 40.49 -20.54 -19.53
N LEU A 26 39.88 -21.00 -20.63
CA LEU A 26 38.59 -20.48 -21.10
C LEU A 26 37.46 -20.76 -20.10
N MET A 27 37.42 -21.95 -19.49
CA MET A 27 36.41 -22.27 -18.48
C MET A 27 36.61 -21.51 -17.18
N GLU A 28 37.85 -21.33 -16.71
CA GLU A 28 38.12 -20.46 -15.55
C GLU A 28 37.60 -19.04 -15.79
N SER A 29 37.85 -18.48 -16.98
CA SER A 29 37.36 -17.15 -17.33
C SER A 29 35.83 -17.04 -17.38
N VAL A 30 35.16 -18.10 -17.84
CA VAL A 30 33.69 -18.18 -17.87
C VAL A 30 33.13 -18.27 -16.44
N PHE A 31 33.71 -19.12 -15.59
CA PHE A 31 33.28 -19.25 -14.20
C PHE A 31 33.48 -17.96 -13.41
N GLU A 32 34.62 -17.29 -13.55
CA GLU A 32 34.87 -16.00 -12.89
C GLU A 32 33.89 -14.93 -13.38
N ARG A 33 33.58 -14.90 -14.68
CA ARG A 33 32.59 -13.96 -15.22
C ARG A 33 31.18 -14.27 -14.71
N LEU A 34 30.80 -15.55 -14.60
CA LEU A 34 29.51 -15.95 -14.03
C LEU A 34 29.41 -15.61 -12.54
N ARG A 35 30.47 -15.84 -11.76
CA ARG A 35 30.56 -15.45 -10.34
C ARG A 35 30.40 -13.95 -10.18
N TYR A 36 31.14 -13.17 -10.96
CA TYR A 36 31.04 -11.71 -10.95
C TYR A 36 29.61 -11.24 -11.28
N GLN A 37 28.98 -11.80 -12.32
CA GLN A 37 27.60 -11.47 -12.68
C GLN A 37 26.59 -11.88 -11.60
N ARG A 38 26.79 -13.02 -10.93
CA ARG A 38 25.95 -13.46 -9.81
C ARG A 38 26.03 -12.49 -8.63
N VAL A 39 27.24 -12.08 -8.24
CA VAL A 39 27.44 -11.10 -7.16
C VAL A 39 26.81 -9.76 -7.53
N LYS A 40 27.04 -9.30 -8.77
CA LYS A 40 26.44 -8.06 -9.28
C LYS A 40 24.91 -8.11 -9.27
N ALA A 41 24.31 -9.21 -9.70
CA ALA A 41 22.86 -9.40 -9.69
C ALA A 41 22.28 -9.48 -8.26
N ALA A 42 23.03 -10.02 -7.30
CA ALA A 42 22.61 -10.07 -5.90
C ALA A 42 22.63 -8.68 -5.23
N LEU A 43 23.63 -7.85 -5.54
CA LEU A 43 23.79 -6.52 -4.95
C LEU A 43 22.97 -5.44 -5.65
N ALA A 44 22.90 -5.49 -6.99
CA ALA A 44 22.29 -4.46 -7.81
C ALA A 44 21.52 -5.08 -8.99
N PRO A 45 20.40 -5.79 -8.73
CA PRO A 45 19.63 -6.45 -9.77
C PRO A 45 19.08 -5.45 -10.80
N GLY A 46 18.69 -4.25 -10.37
CA GLY A 46 18.23 -3.17 -11.27
C GLY A 46 19.30 -2.74 -12.28
N LEU A 47 20.56 -2.67 -11.85
CA LEU A 47 21.69 -2.31 -12.73
C LEU A 47 21.91 -3.38 -13.82
N VAL A 48 21.87 -4.65 -13.44
CA VAL A 48 21.98 -5.77 -14.39
C VAL A 48 20.85 -5.73 -15.41
N VAL A 49 19.61 -5.45 -14.97
CA VAL A 49 18.48 -5.32 -15.89
C VAL A 49 18.66 -4.13 -16.83
N LYS A 50 19.14 -2.98 -16.34
CA LYS A 50 19.38 -1.79 -17.16
C LYS A 50 20.47 -2.00 -18.22
N GLU A 51 21.49 -2.82 -17.93
CA GLU A 51 22.51 -3.17 -18.92
C GLU A 51 21.96 -4.07 -20.03
N VAL A 52 21.04 -4.97 -19.71
CA VAL A 52 20.49 -5.95 -20.66
C VAL A 52 19.26 -5.43 -21.40
N LEU A 53 18.50 -4.53 -20.76
CA LEU A 53 17.25 -3.95 -21.28
C LEU A 53 17.24 -2.42 -20.99
N PRO A 54 18.17 -1.65 -21.58
CA PRO A 54 18.34 -0.23 -21.28
C PRO A 54 17.13 0.65 -21.62
N GLN A 55 16.28 0.19 -22.54
CA GLN A 55 15.08 0.89 -22.96
C GLN A 55 13.89 0.74 -21.98
N LEU A 56 14.00 -0.12 -20.95
CA LEU A 56 12.94 -0.28 -19.97
C LEU A 56 13.09 0.72 -18.82
N GLU A 57 12.09 1.56 -18.65
CA GLU A 57 11.94 2.37 -17.46
C GLU A 57 11.35 1.51 -16.33
N LEU A 58 12.11 1.37 -15.25
CA LEU A 58 11.77 0.51 -14.11
C LEU A 58 12.02 1.29 -12.81
N PRO A 59 11.01 2.01 -12.28
CA PRO A 59 11.19 2.81 -11.07
C PRO A 59 11.34 1.91 -9.84
N GLU A 60 12.51 1.95 -9.20
CA GLU A 60 12.76 1.21 -7.94
C GLU A 60 11.94 1.75 -6.77
N GLN A 61 11.49 3.01 -6.86
CA GLN A 61 10.71 3.68 -5.84
C GLN A 61 9.51 4.37 -6.47
N VAL A 62 8.33 4.16 -5.88
CA VAL A 62 7.07 4.80 -6.27
C VAL A 62 6.71 5.82 -5.20
N PRO A 63 6.86 7.12 -5.46
CA PRO A 63 6.56 8.16 -4.48
C PRO A 63 5.05 8.38 -4.35
N PHE A 64 4.61 8.67 -3.13
CA PHE A 64 3.25 9.05 -2.80
C PHE A 64 3.22 10.43 -2.16
N ALA A 65 2.11 11.14 -2.36
CA ALA A 65 1.87 12.36 -1.61
C ALA A 65 1.69 12.03 -0.10
N PRO A 66 2.17 12.91 0.80
CA PRO A 66 2.01 12.71 2.23
C PRO A 66 0.54 12.53 2.63
N GLY A 67 0.25 11.54 3.48
CA GLY A 67 -1.10 11.22 3.93
C GLY A 67 -2.03 10.59 2.89
N LYS A 68 -1.55 10.35 1.66
CA LYS A 68 -2.34 9.74 0.57
C LYS A 68 -1.81 8.36 0.16
N ALA A 69 -2.73 7.53 -0.34
CA ALA A 69 -2.44 6.20 -0.89
C ALA A 69 -2.72 6.08 -2.40
N GLU A 70 -2.99 7.20 -3.07
CA GLU A 70 -3.27 7.24 -4.51
C GLU A 70 -1.97 7.32 -5.33
N LEU A 71 -1.90 6.53 -6.40
CA LEU A 71 -0.78 6.55 -7.34
C LEU A 71 -0.82 7.80 -8.21
N ALA A 72 0.28 8.57 -8.23
CA ALA A 72 0.38 9.78 -9.04
C ALA A 72 0.66 9.48 -10.53
N LYS A 73 1.50 8.47 -10.81
CA LYS A 73 1.95 8.08 -12.16
C LYS A 73 1.90 6.56 -12.31
N PRO A 74 0.71 5.95 -12.40
CA PRO A 74 0.60 4.50 -12.50
C PRO A 74 1.33 3.91 -13.73
N GLU A 75 1.32 4.63 -14.86
CA GLU A 75 1.92 4.22 -16.14
C GLU A 75 3.42 3.91 -16.07
N SER A 76 4.16 4.52 -15.13
CA SER A 76 5.59 4.24 -14.95
C SER A 76 5.88 2.79 -14.52
N LEU A 77 4.86 2.05 -14.09
CA LEU A 77 4.97 0.65 -13.68
C LEU A 77 4.78 -0.35 -14.84
N ALA A 78 4.38 0.11 -16.03
CA ALA A 78 4.12 -0.75 -17.17
C ALA A 78 5.35 -1.56 -17.62
N GLY A 79 6.56 -1.00 -17.44
CA GLY A 79 7.83 -1.65 -17.79
C GLY A 79 8.05 -3.00 -17.11
N TYR A 80 7.51 -3.19 -15.89
CA TYR A 80 7.59 -4.46 -15.17
C TYR A 80 6.86 -5.60 -15.88
N GLY A 81 5.80 -5.29 -16.64
CA GLY A 81 5.11 -6.26 -17.50
C GLY A 81 6.02 -6.84 -18.57
N ILE A 82 6.75 -5.96 -19.27
CA ILE A 82 7.68 -6.36 -20.33
C ILE A 82 8.86 -7.12 -19.72
N LEU A 83 9.39 -6.65 -18.58
CA LEU A 83 10.49 -7.32 -17.88
C LEU A 83 10.14 -8.77 -17.56
N LEU A 84 9.00 -9.02 -16.91
CA LEU A 84 8.63 -10.37 -16.47
C LEU A 84 8.25 -11.30 -17.63
N ARG A 85 7.80 -10.76 -18.76
CA ARG A 85 7.63 -11.54 -20.01
C ARG A 85 8.98 -11.97 -20.59
N LYS A 86 9.98 -11.06 -20.62
CA LYS A 86 11.34 -11.37 -21.13
C LYS A 86 12.19 -12.18 -20.15
N ARG A 87 11.88 -12.08 -18.85
CA ARG A 87 12.62 -12.72 -17.75
C ARG A 87 11.61 -13.37 -16.79
N PRO A 88 11.03 -14.53 -17.18
CA PRO A 88 9.99 -15.19 -16.40
C PRO A 88 10.49 -15.81 -15.09
N TYR A 89 11.80 -15.80 -14.83
CA TYR A 89 12.42 -16.28 -13.60
C TYR A 89 12.61 -15.18 -12.55
N LEU A 90 12.08 -13.98 -12.80
CA LEU A 90 12.07 -12.90 -11.82
C LEU A 90 10.69 -12.82 -11.15
N ARG A 91 10.68 -12.23 -9.96
CA ARG A 91 9.51 -11.76 -9.22
C ARG A 91 9.77 -10.39 -8.63
N LEU A 92 8.70 -9.66 -8.34
CA LEU A 92 8.73 -8.37 -7.69
C LEU A 92 8.46 -8.55 -6.19
N VAL A 93 9.23 -7.88 -5.36
CA VAL A 93 8.96 -7.74 -3.93
C VAL A 93 8.69 -6.27 -3.63
N LEU A 94 7.48 -6.01 -3.15
CA LEU A 94 7.00 -4.68 -2.80
C LEU A 94 7.16 -4.44 -1.31
N THR A 95 7.75 -3.32 -0.94
CA THR A 95 7.88 -2.89 0.46
C THR A 95 7.28 -1.51 0.64
N GLY A 96 6.29 -1.38 1.52
CA GLY A 96 5.62 -0.11 1.78
C GLY A 96 6.35 0.68 2.86
N SER A 97 6.46 1.99 2.65
CA SER A 97 7.09 2.92 3.57
C SER A 97 6.16 4.07 3.95
N TYR A 98 6.40 4.64 5.13
CA TYR A 98 5.77 5.90 5.55
C TYR A 98 6.79 6.90 6.12
N ASP A 99 6.46 8.18 5.98
CA ASP A 99 7.20 9.28 6.59
C ASP A 99 6.54 9.65 7.93
N PRO A 100 7.19 9.39 9.08
CA PRO A 100 6.59 9.61 10.40
C PRO A 100 6.25 11.08 10.68
N VAL A 101 6.88 12.03 9.98
CA VAL A 101 6.66 13.47 10.19
C VAL A 101 5.62 13.97 9.20
N ARG A 102 5.88 13.79 7.89
CA ARG A 102 5.03 14.37 6.85
C ARG A 102 3.68 13.66 6.74
N ASP A 103 3.66 12.33 6.82
CA ASP A 103 2.39 11.59 6.77
C ASP A 103 1.54 11.86 8.00
N ARG A 104 2.17 11.99 9.17
CA ARG A 104 1.47 12.30 10.41
C ARG A 104 0.82 13.67 10.35
N ALA A 105 1.54 14.70 9.92
CA ALA A 105 1.01 16.05 9.78
C ALA A 105 -0.13 16.10 8.74
N ALA A 106 0.04 15.41 7.61
CA ALA A 106 -1.00 15.34 6.58
C ALA A 106 -2.27 14.63 7.07
N LEU A 107 -2.14 13.46 7.69
CA LEU A 107 -3.28 12.72 8.26
C LEU A 107 -3.97 13.51 9.38
N LEU A 108 -3.20 14.15 10.26
CA LEU A 108 -3.75 14.97 11.33
C LEU A 108 -4.62 16.09 10.75
N ASN A 109 -4.12 16.79 9.74
CA ASN A 109 -4.85 17.88 9.10
C ASN A 109 -6.16 17.41 8.45
N VAL A 110 -6.15 16.24 7.77
CA VAL A 110 -7.36 15.69 7.15
C VAL A 110 -8.37 15.28 8.21
N LEU A 111 -7.95 14.49 9.20
CA LEU A 111 -8.84 13.98 10.24
C LEU A 111 -9.39 15.10 11.13
N GLN A 112 -8.57 16.10 11.45
CA GLN A 112 -9.02 17.26 12.24
C GLN A 112 -10.08 18.07 11.48
N LYS A 113 -9.89 18.29 10.17
CA LYS A 113 -10.89 18.99 9.34
C LYS A 113 -12.21 18.22 9.28
N GLU A 114 -12.15 16.89 9.19
CA GLU A 114 -13.34 16.04 9.19
C GLU A 114 -14.07 16.08 10.55
N ALA A 115 -13.33 15.93 11.65
CA ALA A 115 -13.88 16.03 13.01
C ALA A 115 -14.51 17.41 13.26
N ASP A 116 -13.85 18.48 12.85
CA ASP A 116 -14.37 19.83 12.95
C ASP A 116 -15.63 20.05 12.11
N ARG A 117 -15.69 19.47 10.91
CA ARG A 117 -16.88 19.53 10.05
C ARG A 117 -18.06 18.83 10.70
N GLN A 118 -17.85 17.62 11.23
CA GLN A 118 -18.90 16.84 11.92
C GLN A 118 -19.40 17.58 13.16
N ARG A 119 -18.48 18.08 13.99
CA ARG A 119 -18.81 18.89 15.17
C ARG A 119 -19.61 20.13 14.82
N ARG A 120 -19.20 20.89 13.78
CA ARG A 120 -19.93 22.10 13.34
C ARG A 120 -21.34 21.77 12.86
N ALA A 121 -21.51 20.67 12.13
CA ALA A 121 -22.83 20.21 11.69
C ALA A 121 -23.73 19.86 12.88
N GLU A 122 -23.18 19.16 13.87
CA GLU A 122 -23.92 18.79 15.08
C GLU A 122 -24.25 20.02 15.95
N ASN A 123 -23.31 20.95 16.12
CA ASN A 123 -23.55 22.19 16.86
C ASN A 123 -24.61 23.08 16.20
N ARG A 124 -24.71 23.07 14.85
CA ARG A 124 -25.81 23.74 14.14
C ARG A 124 -27.16 23.10 14.48
N ARG A 125 -27.24 21.76 14.43
CA ARG A 125 -28.46 21.03 14.82
C ARG A 125 -28.89 21.32 16.26
N ARG A 126 -27.94 21.30 17.21
CA ARG A 126 -28.19 21.64 18.62
C ARG A 126 -28.65 23.09 18.79
N ALA A 127 -28.04 24.05 18.07
CA ALA A 127 -28.41 25.45 18.13
C ALA A 127 -29.83 25.70 17.59
N GLU A 128 -30.22 25.03 16.50
CA GLU A 128 -31.58 25.10 15.95
C GLU A 128 -32.63 24.55 16.93
N GLN A 129 -32.33 23.42 17.57
CA GLN A 129 -33.22 22.84 18.59
C GLN A 129 -33.38 23.78 19.80
N ARG A 130 -32.29 24.39 20.28
CA ARG A 130 -32.35 25.40 21.35
C ARG A 130 -33.19 26.61 20.97
N ARG A 131 -33.06 27.11 19.75
CA ARG A 131 -33.87 28.24 19.26
C ARG A 131 -35.36 27.89 19.23
N LYS A 132 -35.72 26.68 18.80
CA LYS A 132 -37.13 26.21 18.81
C LYS A 132 -37.69 26.13 20.22
N ILE A 133 -36.93 25.56 21.16
CA ILE A 133 -37.32 25.45 22.57
C ILE A 133 -37.48 26.85 23.20
N ALA A 134 -36.52 27.74 22.99
CA ALA A 134 -36.57 29.10 23.52
C ALA A 134 -37.75 29.91 22.95
N ALA A 135 -38.07 29.75 21.66
CA ALA A 135 -39.23 30.39 21.04
C ALA A 135 -40.55 29.87 21.61
N ARG A 136 -40.67 28.55 21.82
CA ARG A 136 -41.83 27.93 22.46
C ARG A 136 -42.03 28.44 23.90
N GLU A 137 -40.95 28.50 24.68
CA GLU A 137 -41.02 28.98 26.06
C GLU A 137 -41.37 30.48 26.11
N LYS A 138 -40.81 31.30 25.20
CA LYS A 138 -41.16 32.72 25.11
C LYS A 138 -42.64 32.91 24.77
N ALA A 139 -43.19 32.11 23.85
CA ALA A 139 -44.62 32.13 23.53
C ALA A 139 -45.49 31.71 24.72
N ARG A 140 -45.04 30.72 25.50
CA ARG A 140 -45.71 30.28 26.74
C ARG A 140 -45.77 31.40 27.78
N LEU A 141 -44.63 32.04 28.06
CA LEU A 141 -44.55 33.14 29.03
C LEU A 141 -45.41 34.33 28.60
N ALA A 142 -45.44 34.65 27.30
CA ALA A 142 -46.32 35.69 26.77
C ALA A 142 -47.81 35.35 26.97
N ALA A 143 -48.22 34.10 26.73
CA ALA A 143 -49.60 33.65 26.94
C ALA A 143 -50.02 33.71 28.43
N ILE A 144 -49.12 33.35 29.35
CA ILE A 144 -49.36 33.46 30.79
C ILE A 144 -49.51 34.93 31.20
N SER A 145 -48.63 35.82 30.71
CA SER A 145 -48.69 37.25 31.02
C SER A 145 -49.96 37.95 30.49
N ALA A 146 -50.57 37.40 29.43
CA ALA A 146 -51.81 37.90 28.84
C ALA A 146 -53.09 37.44 29.57
N GLY A 147 -52.99 36.87 30.77
CA GLY A 147 -54.15 36.53 31.61
C GLY A 147 -54.79 35.16 31.34
N SER A 148 -54.11 34.29 30.59
CA SER A 148 -54.55 32.91 30.38
C SER A 148 -54.30 32.07 31.64
N SER A 149 -55.33 31.87 32.47
CA SER A 149 -55.28 31.10 33.73
C SER A 149 -55.36 29.57 33.54
N LYS A 150 -55.24 29.07 32.31
CA LYS A 150 -55.35 27.63 32.03
C LYS A 150 -54.01 26.96 32.27
N VAL A 151 -53.87 26.30 33.43
CA VAL A 151 -52.71 25.44 33.73
C VAL A 151 -52.76 24.24 32.78
N VAL A 152 -51.99 24.31 31.70
CA VAL A 152 -51.79 23.19 30.77
C VAL A 152 -50.63 22.37 31.31
N SER A 153 -50.93 21.21 31.91
CA SER A 153 -49.91 20.23 32.29
C SER A 153 -49.39 19.53 31.04
N GLU A 154 -48.24 19.97 30.55
CA GLU A 154 -47.57 19.33 29.44
C GLU A 154 -46.69 18.17 29.95
N LYS A 155 -46.91 16.98 29.42
CA LYS A 155 -46.05 15.82 29.65
C LYS A 155 -44.75 16.04 28.86
N ILE A 156 -43.73 16.55 29.53
CA ILE A 156 -42.38 16.64 28.96
C ILE A 156 -41.88 15.20 28.79
N SER A 157 -41.46 14.84 27.58
CA SER A 157 -40.91 13.51 27.34
C SER A 157 -39.56 13.40 28.09
N PRO A 158 -39.25 12.26 28.74
CA PRO A 158 -37.99 12.10 29.48
C PRO A 158 -36.75 12.45 28.64
N GLY A 159 -36.78 12.14 27.34
CA GLY A 159 -35.68 12.45 26.41
C GLY A 159 -35.50 13.94 26.08
N GLU A 160 -36.44 14.82 26.41
CA GLU A 160 -36.27 16.28 26.32
C GLU A 160 -35.62 16.87 27.57
N LEU A 161 -35.77 16.21 28.73
CA LEU A 161 -35.12 16.62 29.98
C LEU A 161 -33.63 16.27 30.00
N ASP A 162 -33.23 15.17 29.34
CA ASP A 162 -31.85 14.67 29.36
C ASP A 162 -30.95 15.17 28.20
N ARG A 163 -31.49 15.95 27.26
CA ARG A 163 -30.70 16.43 26.10
C ARG A 163 -29.83 17.63 26.47
N ASP A 164 -28.55 17.37 26.72
CA ASP A 164 -27.54 18.43 26.73
C ASP A 164 -27.35 19.02 25.33
N LEU A 165 -28.04 20.14 25.07
CA LEU A 165 -27.96 20.89 23.82
C LEU A 165 -26.80 21.91 23.82
N GLN A 166 -25.88 21.85 24.79
CA GLN A 166 -24.70 22.71 24.75
C GLN A 166 -23.81 22.37 23.53
N PRO A 167 -23.10 23.38 22.99
CA PRO A 167 -22.16 23.14 21.90
C PRO A 167 -21.09 22.14 22.31
N LEU A 168 -20.78 21.19 21.43
CA LEU A 168 -19.69 20.26 21.62
C LEU A 168 -18.34 21.00 21.61
N PRO A 169 -17.44 20.71 22.56
CA PRO A 169 -16.11 21.30 22.60
C PRO A 169 -15.24 20.81 21.43
N PRO A 170 -14.17 21.55 21.06
CA PRO A 170 -13.17 21.05 20.13
C PRO A 170 -12.48 19.80 20.68
N VAL A 171 -12.34 18.77 19.85
CA VAL A 171 -11.56 17.56 20.18
C VAL A 171 -10.35 17.53 19.24
N GLN A 172 -9.16 17.38 19.82
CA GLN A 172 -7.94 17.17 19.04
C GLN A 172 -7.85 15.70 18.63
N VAL A 173 -7.73 15.45 17.34
CA VAL A 173 -7.50 14.10 16.82
C VAL A 173 -6.04 13.71 17.04
N GLN A 174 -5.79 12.46 17.43
CA GLN A 174 -4.44 11.92 17.55
C GLN A 174 -4.18 10.91 16.43
N VAL A 175 -3.03 11.03 15.77
CA VAL A 175 -2.56 10.08 14.76
C VAL A 175 -1.61 9.08 15.42
N SER A 176 -2.01 7.82 15.46
CA SER A 176 -1.21 6.72 16.01
C SER A 176 -0.23 6.14 14.98
N SER A 177 0.80 5.44 15.45
CA SER A 177 1.73 4.72 14.58
C SER A 177 1.03 3.65 13.73
N ALA A 178 0.01 2.99 14.28
CA ALA A 178 -0.80 2.00 13.56
C ALA A 178 -1.50 2.61 12.32
N MET A 179 -1.94 3.87 12.40
CA MET A 179 -2.52 4.57 11.24
C MET A 179 -1.48 4.80 10.13
N LEU A 180 -0.25 5.15 10.50
CA LEU A 180 0.85 5.33 9.55
C LEU A 180 1.26 4.01 8.89
N GLN A 181 1.34 2.93 9.66
CA GLN A 181 1.59 1.59 9.11
C GLN A 181 0.46 1.13 8.19
N LYS A 182 -0.80 1.44 8.54
CA LYS A 182 -1.95 1.19 7.67
C LYS A 182 -1.85 1.97 6.36
N LEU A 183 -1.42 3.23 6.40
CA LEU A 183 -1.20 4.04 5.20
C LEU A 183 -0.13 3.43 4.29
N ALA A 184 1.01 3.00 4.84
CA ALA A 184 2.04 2.29 4.07
C ALA A 184 1.52 1.01 3.41
N ARG A 185 0.71 0.22 4.13
CA ARG A 185 0.05 -0.97 3.58
C ARG A 185 -0.95 -0.65 2.48
N GLN A 186 -1.69 0.46 2.60
CA GLN A 186 -2.62 0.93 1.57
C GLN A 186 -1.87 1.34 0.29
N ARG A 187 -0.75 2.04 0.42
CA ARG A 187 0.13 2.38 -0.71
C ARG A 187 0.66 1.13 -1.41
N LEU A 188 1.14 0.17 -0.64
CA LEU A 188 1.58 -1.12 -1.17
C LEU A 188 0.46 -1.84 -1.91
N ALA A 189 -0.75 -1.86 -1.35
CA ALA A 189 -1.92 -2.45 -1.98
C ALA A 189 -2.26 -1.74 -3.30
N ALA A 190 -2.20 -0.41 -3.35
CA ALA A 190 -2.45 0.36 -4.58
C ALA A 190 -1.46 0.00 -5.71
N VAL A 191 -0.16 -0.09 -5.40
CA VAL A 191 0.87 -0.53 -6.36
C VAL A 191 0.61 -1.98 -6.82
N ARG A 192 0.34 -2.87 -5.87
CA ARG A 192 0.07 -4.29 -6.16
C ARG A 192 -1.14 -4.45 -7.06
N ASP A 193 -2.25 -3.82 -6.71
CA ASP A 193 -3.51 -3.91 -7.44
C ASP A 193 -3.38 -3.34 -8.84
N TYR A 194 -2.62 -2.25 -9.00
CA TYR A 194 -2.27 -1.74 -10.31
C TYR A 194 -1.51 -2.78 -11.11
N LEU A 195 -0.39 -3.31 -10.61
CA LEU A 195 0.44 -4.30 -11.30
C LEU A 195 -0.33 -5.59 -11.66
N LEU A 196 -1.27 -6.02 -10.82
CA LEU A 196 -2.15 -7.17 -11.06
C LEU A 196 -3.19 -6.92 -12.15
N ARG A 197 -3.63 -5.68 -12.36
CA ARG A 197 -4.64 -5.33 -13.39
C ARG A 197 -3.99 -4.88 -14.68
N ASN A 198 -2.96 -4.04 -14.57
CA ASN A 198 -2.22 -3.40 -15.65
C ASN A 198 -0.75 -3.33 -15.22
N PRO A 199 0.13 -4.21 -15.70
CA PRO A 199 0.06 -4.96 -16.95
C PRO A 199 -0.45 -6.41 -16.83
N ALA A 200 -1.35 -6.68 -15.88
CA ALA A 200 -1.92 -8.02 -15.64
C ALA A 200 -0.88 -9.07 -15.22
N LEU A 201 -0.02 -8.73 -14.27
CA LEU A 201 0.97 -9.67 -13.75
C LEU A 201 0.32 -10.80 -12.95
N ALA A 202 0.85 -12.01 -13.09
CA ALA A 202 0.40 -13.15 -12.29
C ALA A 202 0.68 -12.92 -10.81
N LYS A 203 -0.29 -13.25 -9.94
CA LYS A 203 -0.20 -13.03 -8.48
C LYS A 203 1.06 -13.62 -7.84
N GLN A 204 1.53 -14.78 -8.33
CA GLN A 204 2.75 -15.42 -7.85
C GLN A 204 4.04 -14.64 -8.14
N LYS A 205 4.00 -13.70 -9.10
CA LYS A 205 5.13 -12.85 -9.46
C LYS A 205 5.26 -11.59 -8.60
N ILE A 206 4.34 -11.38 -7.66
CA ILE A 206 4.34 -10.22 -6.78
C ILE A 206 4.23 -10.70 -5.33
N SER A 207 5.26 -10.45 -4.54
CA SER A 207 5.21 -10.60 -3.08
C SER A 207 5.20 -9.23 -2.40
N ALA A 208 4.60 -9.19 -1.22
CA ALA A 208 4.56 -8.01 -0.36
C ALA A 208 5.37 -8.32 0.90
N ALA A 209 6.26 -7.41 1.28
CA ALA A 209 6.94 -7.49 2.57
C ALA A 209 5.91 -7.33 3.71
N GLU A 210 6.04 -8.16 4.75
CA GLU A 210 5.15 -8.12 5.91
C GLU A 210 5.39 -6.86 6.77
N LYS A 211 6.66 -6.48 6.88
CA LYS A 211 7.11 -5.30 7.62
C LYS A 211 7.12 -4.09 6.70
N VAL A 212 6.56 -2.99 7.19
CA VAL A 212 6.65 -1.67 6.57
C VAL A 212 7.89 -0.94 7.07
N GLN A 213 8.45 -0.06 6.24
CA GLN A 213 9.65 0.72 6.57
C GLN A 213 9.30 2.16 6.92
N THR A 214 10.21 2.82 7.65
CA THR A 214 10.17 4.25 7.95
C THR A 214 11.13 4.98 7.02
N ASP A 215 10.88 4.88 5.73
CA ASP A 215 11.77 5.40 4.68
C ASP A 215 10.97 6.24 3.68
N GLY A 216 10.31 7.29 4.19
CA GLY A 216 9.54 8.22 3.37
C GLY A 216 8.19 7.69 2.89
N ALA A 217 7.43 8.56 2.21
CA ALA A 217 6.11 8.25 1.67
C ALA A 217 6.23 7.55 0.31
N LEU A 218 6.71 6.31 0.28
CA LEU A 218 6.97 5.58 -0.96
C LEU A 218 6.69 4.07 -0.85
N VAL A 219 6.70 3.40 -2.00
CA VAL A 219 6.77 1.94 -2.11
C VAL A 219 8.02 1.58 -2.89
N SER A 220 8.89 0.77 -2.28
CA SER A 220 10.09 0.25 -2.93
C SER A 220 9.78 -1.05 -3.66
N ILE A 221 10.31 -1.19 -4.87
CA ILE A 221 10.17 -2.37 -5.72
C ILE A 221 11.54 -2.99 -5.91
N SER A 222 11.70 -4.22 -5.43
CA SER A 222 12.94 -4.98 -5.63
C SER A 222 12.70 -6.22 -6.47
N LEU A 223 13.71 -6.61 -7.25
CA LEU A 223 13.69 -7.80 -8.08
C LEU A 223 14.32 -8.95 -7.31
N GLN A 224 13.65 -10.09 -7.31
CA GLN A 224 14.21 -11.33 -6.79
C GLN A 224 14.10 -12.45 -7.82
N PRO A 225 15.04 -13.41 -7.82
CA PRO A 225 14.86 -14.65 -8.54
C PRO A 225 13.64 -15.43 -8.02
N ASP A 226 12.96 -16.11 -8.92
CA ASP A 226 11.81 -16.97 -8.67
C ASP A 226 12.07 -18.33 -9.32
N PHE A 227 12.79 -19.17 -8.58
CA PHE A 227 13.14 -20.54 -9.00
C PHE A 227 12.03 -21.56 -8.66
N ASN A 228 11.00 -21.15 -7.90
CA ASN A 228 9.90 -22.02 -7.49
C ASN A 228 8.84 -22.16 -8.59
N ARG A 229 9.15 -22.88 -9.68
CA ARG A 229 8.11 -23.51 -10.50
C ARG A 229 7.75 -24.86 -9.87
N LYS A 230 6.65 -24.93 -9.12
CA LYS A 230 5.97 -26.22 -8.94
C LYS A 230 5.64 -26.78 -10.32
N LYS A 231 5.92 -28.08 -10.50
CA LYS A 231 5.61 -28.89 -11.69
C LYS A 231 4.25 -28.48 -12.24
N VAL A 232 4.23 -27.87 -13.42
CA VAL A 232 3.00 -27.83 -14.22
C VAL A 232 2.70 -29.29 -14.51
N GLU A 233 1.60 -29.77 -13.96
CA GLU A 233 1.06 -31.11 -14.18
C GLU A 233 1.17 -31.42 -15.67
N LYS A 234 1.98 -32.44 -16.00
CA LYS A 234 1.78 -33.15 -17.26
C LYS A 234 0.37 -33.68 -17.16
N GLY A 235 -0.52 -33.18 -18.01
CA GLY A 235 -1.82 -33.77 -18.23
C GLY A 235 -1.63 -35.27 -18.40
N THR A 236 -2.33 -36.03 -17.56
CA THR A 236 -2.67 -37.42 -17.85
C THR A 236 -3.19 -37.48 -19.29
N PRO A 237 -2.60 -38.30 -20.18
CA PRO A 237 -3.31 -38.70 -21.37
C PRO A 237 -4.54 -39.48 -20.90
N ASP A 238 -5.71 -39.07 -21.36
CA ASP A 238 -6.85 -39.97 -21.47
C ASP A 238 -6.40 -41.15 -22.34
N ASP A 239 -6.21 -42.31 -21.71
CA ASP A 239 -6.23 -43.59 -22.41
C ASP A 239 -7.57 -44.26 -22.07
N THR A 240 -8.41 -44.30 -23.11
CA THR A 240 -9.46 -45.27 -23.49
C THR A 240 -9.79 -46.41 -22.52
#